data_AF-A0A9N9DLY3-F1
#
_entry.id   AF-A0A9N9DLY3-F1
#
_cell.length_a   1.000
_cell.length_b   1.000
_cell.length_c   1.000
_cell.angle_alpha   90.00
_cell.angle_beta   90.00
_cell.angle_gamma   90.00
#
_symmetry.space_group_name_H-M   'P 1'
#
loop_
_entity.id
_entity.type
_entity.pdbx_description
1 polymer ?
#
loop_
_entity_poly.entity_id
_entity_poly.type
_entity_poly.pdbx_seq_one_letter_code
_entity_poly.pdbx_strand_id
1 'polypeptide(L)'
;MEKIVQSGRKGDGILRLNKNRLEFGAIESGRKCEGKNGQKYLSDSLKLSKMLRDMLVLLMSECNSDEQVVRELQTVGMLHDVNHFQLLTMDIPKGYICRTQRFDFHEVVSRINDPPLA
;
A
#
# COMPACT_ATOMS: atom_id res chain seq x y z
N MET A 1 -10.44 -28.56 4.91
CA MET A 1 -9.20 -28.25 4.15
C MET A 1 -9.09 -26.72 4.07
N GLU A 2 -8.25 -26.12 4.89
CA GLU A 2 -7.93 -24.69 4.80
C GLU A 2 -7.17 -24.47 3.48
N LYS A 3 -7.76 -23.74 2.53
CA LYS A 3 -7.04 -23.26 1.36
C LYS A 3 -6.05 -22.20 1.85
N ILE A 4 -4.78 -22.57 1.94
CA ILE A 4 -3.69 -21.61 1.99
C ILE A 4 -3.67 -20.93 0.62
N VAL A 5 -4.15 -19.69 0.55
CA VAL A 5 -4.08 -18.87 -0.67
C VAL A 5 -2.61 -18.65 -1.03
N GLN A 6 -2.31 -18.90 -2.29
CA GLN A 6 -0.99 -18.97 -2.88
C GLN A 6 -0.38 -17.56 -2.99
N SER A 7 0.70 -17.37 -2.23
CA SER A 7 1.73 -16.32 -2.25
C SER A 7 1.51 -15.11 -3.18
N GLY A 8 0.97 -14.03 -2.62
CA GLY A 8 1.18 -12.68 -3.15
C GLY A 8 2.66 -12.27 -3.09
N ARG A 9 2.99 -11.11 -3.67
CA ARG A 9 4.35 -10.53 -3.51
C ARG A 9 4.62 -10.29 -2.02
N LYS A 10 5.81 -10.66 -1.56
CA LYS A 10 6.22 -10.46 -0.16
C LYS A 10 6.62 -9.00 0.06
N GLY A 11 5.76 -8.23 0.73
CA GLY A 11 6.09 -6.93 1.31
C GLY A 11 6.78 -7.08 2.67
N ASP A 12 7.28 -5.98 3.22
CA ASP A 12 7.88 -5.94 4.55
C ASP A 12 6.83 -5.96 5.67
N GLY A 13 5.62 -5.48 5.38
CA GLY A 13 4.47 -5.54 6.27
C GLY A 13 3.15 -5.69 5.52
N ILE A 14 2.15 -6.25 6.20
CA ILE A 14 0.79 -6.48 5.69
C ILE A 14 -0.22 -6.03 6.73
N LEU A 15 -1.23 -5.26 6.30
CA LEU A 15 -2.39 -4.88 7.09
C LEU A 15 -3.54 -5.81 6.75
N ARG A 16 -4.08 -6.49 7.76
CA ARG A 16 -5.16 -7.47 7.59
C ARG A 16 -6.17 -7.41 8.71
N LEU A 17 -7.41 -7.81 8.41
CA LEU A 17 -8.47 -7.97 9.39
C LEU A 17 -8.20 -9.18 10.31
N ASN A 18 -8.43 -9.02 11.60
CA ASN A 18 -8.14 -10.05 12.61
C ASN A 18 -8.93 -11.35 12.40
N LYS A 19 -10.20 -11.27 11.96
CA LYS A 19 -11.10 -12.43 11.90
C LYS A 19 -11.06 -13.19 10.57
N ASN A 20 -11.06 -12.46 9.44
CA ASN A 20 -11.20 -13.08 8.11
C ASN A 20 -9.87 -13.19 7.35
N ARG A 21 -8.74 -12.79 7.97
CA ARG A 21 -7.41 -12.71 7.33
C ARG A 21 -7.39 -11.91 6.01
N LEU A 22 -8.41 -11.10 5.74
CA LEU A 22 -8.49 -10.27 4.55
C LEU A 22 -7.46 -9.15 4.66
N GLU A 23 -6.62 -9.08 3.64
CA GLU A 23 -5.55 -8.08 3.52
C GLU A 23 -6.12 -6.84 2.81
N PHE A 24 -5.87 -5.67 3.37
CA PHE A 24 -6.33 -4.40 2.82
C PHE A 24 -5.19 -3.36 2.74
N GLY A 25 -3.98 -3.75 3.10
CA GLY A 25 -2.85 -2.87 2.98
C GLY A 25 -1.50 -3.55 3.13
N ALA A 26 -0.46 -2.82 2.76
CA ALA A 26 0.91 -3.31 2.76
C ALA A 26 1.92 -2.21 3.09
N ILE A 27 3.10 -2.63 3.56
CA ILE A 27 4.22 -1.76 3.88
C ILE A 27 5.44 -2.26 3.11
N GLU A 28 6.18 -1.35 2.50
CA GLU A 28 7.48 -1.62 1.90
C GLU A 28 8.50 -0.62 2.46
N SER A 29 9.66 -1.13 2.88
CA SER A 29 10.72 -0.35 3.51
C SER A 29 11.99 -0.35 2.65
N GLY A 30 12.36 0.84 2.21
CA GLY A 30 13.68 1.17 1.73
C GLY A 30 14.71 1.20 2.88
N ARG A 31 15.98 1.00 2.51
CA ARG A 31 17.13 1.21 3.40
C ARG A 31 17.98 2.41 2.97
N LYS A 32 17.61 3.05 1.86
CA LYS A 32 18.43 4.03 1.15
C LYS A 32 17.51 5.09 0.58
N CYS A 33 17.49 6.24 1.24
CA CYS A 33 16.79 7.42 0.77
C CYS A 33 17.52 8.04 -0.42
N GLU A 34 17.09 7.66 -1.62
CA GLU A 34 17.52 8.25 -2.89
C GLU A 34 16.59 9.40 -3.34
N GLY A 35 15.64 9.80 -2.47
CA GLY A 35 14.62 10.81 -2.76
C GLY A 35 13.52 10.31 -3.71
N LYS A 36 12.61 11.22 -4.10
CA LYS A 36 11.39 10.89 -4.86
C LYS A 36 11.65 10.27 -6.25
N ASN A 37 12.83 10.54 -6.82
CA ASN A 37 13.26 10.06 -8.13
C ASN A 37 14.27 8.91 -8.04
N GLY A 38 14.53 8.41 -6.83
CA GLY A 38 15.41 7.27 -6.61
C GLY A 38 14.90 6.03 -7.34
N GLN A 39 15.80 5.28 -7.96
CA GLN A 39 15.43 4.06 -8.69
C GLN A 39 14.78 3.06 -7.73
N LYS A 40 15.33 2.97 -6.51
CA LYS A 40 14.79 2.13 -5.45
C LYS A 40 13.38 2.55 -5.03
N TYR A 41 13.17 3.86 -4.85
CA TYR A 41 11.86 4.38 -4.50
C TYR A 41 10.80 4.03 -5.56
N LEU A 42 11.13 4.22 -6.83
CA LEU A 42 10.22 3.91 -7.93
C LEU A 42 9.92 2.41 -8.01
N SER A 43 10.92 1.54 -7.84
CA SER A 43 10.71 0.09 -7.83
C SER A 43 9.83 -0.36 -6.69
N ASP A 44 10.07 0.16 -5.48
CA ASP A 44 9.34 -0.21 -4.27
C ASP A 44 7.90 0.32 -4.34
N SER A 45 7.70 1.53 -4.86
CA SER A 45 6.37 2.10 -5.11
C SER A 45 5.55 1.28 -6.11
N LEU A 46 6.18 0.76 -7.16
CA LEU A 46 5.52 -0.09 -8.15
C LEU A 46 5.18 -1.46 -7.57
N LYS A 47 6.11 -2.04 -6.79
CA LYS A 47 5.89 -3.30 -6.07
C LYS A 47 4.70 -3.17 -5.13
N LEU A 48 4.68 -2.12 -4.31
CA LEU A 48 3.58 -1.81 -3.40
C LEU A 48 2.26 -1.63 -4.15
N SER A 49 2.24 -0.81 -5.20
CA SER A 49 1.02 -0.58 -6.00
C SER A 49 0.44 -1.88 -6.56
N LYS A 50 1.29 -2.82 -7.01
CA LYS A 50 0.82 -4.12 -7.48
C LYS A 50 0.26 -4.98 -6.34
N MET A 51 0.87 -4.96 -5.15
CA MET A 51 0.32 -5.64 -3.98
C MET A 51 -1.05 -5.09 -3.59
N LEU A 52 -1.20 -3.77 -3.54
CA LEU A 52 -2.47 -3.10 -3.23
C LEU A 52 -3.57 -3.46 -4.24
N ARG A 53 -3.21 -3.59 -5.53
CA ARG A 53 -4.13 -4.05 -6.56
C ARG A 53 -4.57 -5.50 -6.33
N ASP A 54 -3.62 -6.39 -6.07
CA ASP A 54 -3.91 -7.81 -5.84
C ASP A 54 -4.83 -7.97 -4.62
N MET A 55 -4.58 -7.21 -3.54
CA MET A 55 -5.46 -7.15 -2.35
C MET A 55 -6.86 -6.58 -2.68
N LEU A 56 -6.93 -5.49 -3.45
CA LEU A 56 -8.21 -4.88 -3.82
C LEU A 56 -9.07 -5.84 -4.65
N VAL A 57 -8.46 -6.61 -5.55
CA VAL A 57 -9.17 -7.64 -6.33
C VAL A 57 -9.75 -8.73 -5.42
N LEU A 58 -9.02 -9.16 -4.40
CA LEU A 58 -9.53 -10.11 -3.42
C LEU A 58 -10.71 -9.52 -2.64
N LEU A 59 -10.60 -8.28 -2.15
CA LEU A 59 -11.69 -7.60 -1.44
C LEU A 59 -12.96 -7.47 -2.30
N MET A 60 -12.81 -7.16 -3.60
CA MET A 60 -13.94 -7.13 -4.53
C MET A 60 -14.63 -8.49 -4.67
N SER A 61 -13.84 -9.57 -4.71
CA SER A 61 -14.37 -10.93 -4.85
C SER A 61 -15.20 -11.35 -3.63
N GLU A 62 -14.82 -10.91 -2.43
CA GLU A 62 -15.56 -11.15 -1.19
C GLU A 62 -16.87 -10.35 -1.11
N CYS A 63 -16.93 -9.19 -1.78
CA CYS A 63 -18.14 -8.37 -1.86
C CYS A 63 -19.07 -8.80 -3.00
N ASN A 64 -18.89 -10.00 -3.58
CA ASN A 64 -19.61 -10.48 -4.76
C ASN A 64 -19.59 -9.50 -5.95
N SER A 65 -18.57 -8.63 -6.03
CA SER A 65 -18.46 -7.56 -7.03
C SER A 65 -19.67 -6.61 -7.10
N ASP A 66 -20.37 -6.38 -5.97
CA ASP A 66 -21.42 -5.36 -5.89
C ASP A 66 -20.83 -3.98 -6.21
N GLU A 67 -21.29 -3.36 -7.30
CA GLU A 67 -20.70 -2.11 -7.80
C GLU A 67 -20.81 -0.96 -6.80
N GLN A 68 -21.85 -0.91 -5.95
CA GLN A 68 -22.00 0.14 -4.95
C GLN A 68 -20.94 -0.02 -3.85
N VAL A 69 -20.76 -1.26 -3.36
CA VAL A 69 -19.78 -1.57 -2.31
C VAL A 69 -18.35 -1.46 -2.84
N VAL A 70 -18.08 -1.97 -4.04
CA VAL A 70 -16.74 -1.97 -4.65
C VAL A 70 -16.19 -0.56 -4.83
N ARG A 71 -17.06 0.43 -5.11
CA ARG A 71 -16.65 1.83 -5.24
C ARG A 71 -16.24 2.48 -3.92
N GLU A 72 -16.63 1.89 -2.79
CA GLU A 72 -16.23 2.32 -1.45
C GLU A 72 -14.97 1.59 -0.96
N LEU A 73 -14.52 0.54 -1.66
CA LEU A 73 -13.32 -0.19 -1.30
C LEU A 73 -12.06 0.62 -1.61
N GLN A 74 -11.14 0.60 -0.66
CA GLN A 74 -9.82 1.20 -0.79
C GLN A 74 -8.78 0.33 -0.09
N THR A 75 -7.63 0.14 -0.73
CA THR A 75 -6.45 -0.45 -0.08
C THR A 75 -5.42 0.63 0.23
N VAL A 76 -4.67 0.44 1.31
CA VAL A 76 -3.74 1.44 1.85
C VAL A 76 -2.32 0.89 1.86
N GLY A 77 -1.38 1.64 1.33
CA GLY A 77 0.04 1.30 1.32
C GLY A 77 0.90 2.33 2.02
N MET A 78 1.96 1.88 2.68
CA MET A 78 3.00 2.76 3.22
C MET A 78 4.34 2.43 2.60
N LEU A 79 4.97 3.43 1.98
CA LEU A 79 6.39 3.39 1.65
C LEU A 79 7.14 4.06 2.78
N HIS A 80 8.13 3.36 3.33
CA HIS A 80 8.98 3.88 4.37
C HIS A 80 10.44 3.84 3.89
N ASP A 81 11.24 4.86 4.17
CA ASP A 81 12.66 4.86 3.87
C ASP A 81 13.43 5.75 4.84
N VAL A 82 14.30 5.13 5.64
CA VAL A 82 15.07 5.78 6.70
C VAL A 82 14.17 6.54 7.70
N ASN A 83 13.92 7.81 7.45
CA ASN A 83 13.09 8.69 8.26
C ASN A 83 11.99 9.36 7.43
N HIS A 84 11.78 8.94 6.19
CA HIS A 84 10.73 9.41 5.32
C HIS A 84 9.65 8.34 5.18
N PHE A 85 8.40 8.75 5.04
CA PHE A 85 7.35 7.86 4.58
C PHE A 85 6.42 8.56 3.60
N GLN A 86 5.82 7.78 2.71
CA GLN A 86 4.73 8.20 1.83
C GLN A 86 3.57 7.23 2.01
N LEU A 87 2.36 7.80 2.16
CA LEU A 87 1.12 7.03 2.12
C LEU A 87 0.63 6.92 0.67
N LEU A 88 0.10 5.74 0.33
CA LEU A 88 -0.55 5.46 -0.94
C LEU A 88 -1.93 4.90 -0.65
N THR A 89 -2.89 5.23 -1.49
CA THR A 89 -4.19 4.56 -1.52
C THR A 89 -4.47 4.05 -2.92
N MET A 90 -5.24 2.97 -3.02
CA MET A 90 -5.73 2.47 -4.29
C MET A 90 -7.22 2.17 -4.20
N ASP A 91 -7.97 2.68 -5.17
CA ASP A 91 -9.41 2.51 -5.29
C ASP A 91 -9.82 2.20 -6.74
N ILE A 92 -11.09 1.88 -6.94
CA ILE A 92 -11.71 1.71 -8.27
C ILE A 92 -12.82 2.73 -8.42
N PRO A 93 -12.55 3.90 -9.02
CA PRO A 93 -13.56 4.96 -9.14
C PRO A 93 -14.72 4.56 -10.06
N LYS A 94 -14.44 3.83 -11.15
CA LYS A 94 -15.46 3.33 -12.09
C LYS A 94 -14.91 2.22 -12.99
N GLY A 95 -15.73 1.19 -13.24
CA GLY A 95 -15.40 0.11 -14.17
C GLY A 95 -14.20 -0.70 -13.70
N TYR A 96 -13.21 -0.88 -14.58
CA TYR A 96 -12.02 -1.72 -14.34
C TYR A 96 -10.73 -0.93 -14.08
N ILE A 97 -10.84 0.39 -13.90
CA ILE A 97 -9.68 1.26 -13.70
C ILE A 97 -9.33 1.28 -12.21
N CYS A 98 -8.15 0.79 -11.85
CA CYS A 98 -7.57 1.02 -10.53
C CYS A 98 -6.80 2.33 -10.53
N ARG A 99 -7.09 3.21 -9.57
CA ARG A 99 -6.40 4.49 -9.40
C ARG A 99 -5.53 4.43 -8.16
N THR A 100 -4.25 4.75 -8.32
CA THR A 100 -3.33 4.95 -7.18
C THR A 100 -3.23 6.44 -6.88
N GLN A 101 -3.56 6.84 -5.66
CA GLN A 101 -3.28 8.17 -5.14
C GLN A 101 -2.07 8.11 -4.21
N ARG A 102 -1.08 8.99 -4.46
CA ARG A 102 0.11 9.14 -3.63
C ARG A 102 -0.03 10.43 -2.84
N PHE A 103 0.12 10.35 -1.52
CA PHE A 103 0.12 11.52 -0.66
C PHE A 103 1.51 12.16 -0.59
N ASP A 104 1.61 13.30 0.07
CA ASP A 104 2.89 13.96 0.23
C ASP A 104 3.88 13.09 1.01
N PHE A 105 5.17 13.38 0.79
CA PHE A 105 6.22 12.76 1.58
C PHE A 105 6.27 13.44 2.93
N HIS A 106 6.30 12.63 3.96
CA HIS A 106 6.45 13.08 5.33
C HIS A 106 7.81 12.65 5.83
N GLU A 107 8.60 13.62 6.27
CA GLU A 107 9.81 13.34 7.02
C GLU A 107 9.47 13.29 8.52
N VAL A 108 9.83 12.19 9.14
CA VAL A 108 9.83 12.00 10.58
C VAL A 108 11.19 12.44 11.09
N VAL A 109 11.18 13.29 12.10
CA VAL A 109 12.40 13.77 12.70
C VAL A 109 13.15 12.63 13.38
N SER A 110 14.45 12.52 13.13
CA SER A 110 15.31 11.50 13.74
C SER A 110 15.63 11.74 15.22
N ARG A 111 15.43 12.97 15.71
CA ARG A 111 15.73 13.42 17.08
C ARG A 111 14.64 14.37 17.56
N ILE A 112 14.24 14.28 18.83
CA ILE A 112 13.15 15.09 19.40
C ILE A 112 13.38 16.62 19.27
N ASN A 113 14.64 17.06 19.15
CA ASN A 113 15.02 18.48 19.19
C ASN A 113 15.39 19.10 17.82
N ASP A 114 15.46 18.32 16.75
CA ASP A 114 15.84 18.85 15.45
C ASP A 114 14.56 19.10 14.61
N PRO A 115 14.43 20.19 13.85
CA PRO A 115 13.31 20.33 12.92
C PRO A 115 13.49 19.39 11.71
N PRO A 116 12.40 19.02 10.99
CA PRO A 116 12.50 18.33 9.70
C PRO A 116 13.38 19.11 8.72
N LEU A 117 14.17 18.41 7.90
CA LEU A 117 14.99 19.02 6.87
C LEU A 117 14.03 19.44 5.73
N ALA A 118 13.74 20.74 5.69
CA ALA A 118 12.85 21.37 4.71
C ALA A 118 13.19 21.04 3.24
#